data_AF-A0A3C0NJ98-F1
#
_entry.id   AF-A0A3C0NJ98-F1
#
_cell.length_a   1.000
_cell.length_b   1.000
_cell.length_c   1.000
_cell.angle_alpha   90.00
_cell.angle_beta   90.00
_cell.angle_gamma   90.00
#
_symmetry.space_group_name_H-M   'P 1'
#
loop_
_entity.id
_entity.type
_entity.pdbx_description
1 polymer ?
#
loop_
_entity_poly.entity_id
_entity_poly.type
_entity_poly.pdbx_seq_one_letter_code
_entity_poly.pdbx_strand_id
1 'polypeptide(L)'
;VSGWAVSTLKQRDQTVERSVSKLSSTQDVREKNASIYALMQEAQRLTRSGNFMKNADQVRGIYSQVLTADPNNAGAYVELAKLNLKVSQATAYKEKAEASNLKAQGITNLQKAKSIYEATGLTDKAAQTQKVIADINGGIASYNWCFPTTPVSSVPGSNCSKL
;
A
#
# COMPACT_ATOMS: atom_id res chain seq x y z
N VAL A 1 10.63 -0.01 28.74
CA VAL A 1 9.69 -0.65 27.78
C VAL A 1 9.07 -1.84 28.49
N SER A 2 7.76 -1.87 28.69
CA SER A 2 7.08 -2.94 29.45
C SER A 2 7.10 -4.26 28.69
N GLY A 3 7.18 -5.40 29.41
CA GLY A 3 7.28 -6.74 28.81
C GLY A 3 6.17 -7.09 27.80
N TRP A 4 4.99 -6.49 27.94
CA TRP A 4 3.87 -6.62 27.00
C TRP A 4 4.12 -5.99 25.62
N ALA A 5 4.83 -4.86 25.55
CA ALA A 5 5.16 -4.23 24.29
C ALA A 5 6.16 -5.09 23.48
N VAL A 6 7.11 -5.71 24.17
CA VAL A 6 8.12 -6.59 23.56
C VAL A 6 7.51 -7.89 23.06
N SER A 7 6.61 -8.52 23.82
CA SER A 7 5.92 -9.75 23.38
C SER A 7 5.02 -9.51 22.17
N THR A 8 4.32 -8.38 22.12
CA THR A 8 3.47 -7.99 21.00
C THR A 8 4.27 -7.78 19.71
N LEU A 9 5.46 -7.16 19.79
CA LEU A 9 6.33 -6.98 18.63
C LEU A 9 6.85 -8.32 18.11
N LYS A 10 7.32 -9.21 18.99
CA LYS A 10 7.82 -10.53 18.60
C LYS A 10 6.75 -11.40 17.91
N GLN A 11 5.51 -11.35 18.39
CA GLN A 11 4.40 -12.06 17.75
C GLN A 11 4.07 -11.53 16.35
N ARG A 12 4.31 -10.24 16.09
CA ARG A 12 4.06 -9.61 14.79
C ARG A 12 5.11 -10.00 13.76
N ASP A 13 6.39 -9.96 14.14
CA ASP A 13 7.48 -10.40 13.24
C ASP A 13 7.25 -11.86 12.82
N GLN A 14 6.86 -12.71 13.77
CA GLN A 14 6.47 -14.10 13.47
C GLN A 14 5.23 -14.21 12.56
N THR A 15 4.27 -13.28 12.67
CA THR A 15 3.07 -13.28 11.82
C THR A 15 3.40 -12.88 10.38
N VAL A 16 4.27 -11.89 10.19
CA VAL A 16 4.79 -11.51 8.87
C VAL A 16 5.57 -12.67 8.28
N GLU A 17 6.54 -13.24 8.99
CA GLU A 17 7.35 -14.38 8.53
C GLU A 17 6.49 -15.58 8.12
N ARG A 18 5.49 -15.95 8.94
CA ARG A 18 4.55 -17.03 8.60
C ARG A 18 3.75 -16.72 7.35
N SER A 19 3.26 -15.50 7.20
CA SER A 19 2.44 -15.10 6.04
C SER A 19 3.28 -15.09 4.76
N VAL A 20 4.53 -14.64 4.84
CA VAL A 20 5.50 -14.69 3.73
C VAL A 20 5.83 -16.13 3.36
N SER A 21 6.14 -16.98 4.35
CA SER A 21 6.42 -18.39 4.13
C SER A 21 5.23 -19.10 3.45
N LYS A 22 4.00 -18.82 3.89
CA LYS A 22 2.79 -19.37 3.28
C LYS A 22 2.60 -18.88 1.84
N LEU A 23 2.81 -17.60 1.55
CA LEU A 23 2.74 -17.06 0.19
C LEU A 23 3.64 -17.80 -0.80
N SER A 24 4.80 -18.27 -0.34
CA SER A 24 5.79 -18.97 -1.17
C SER A 24 5.57 -20.48 -1.27
N SER A 25 4.84 -21.09 -0.33
CA SER A 25 4.81 -22.56 -0.15
C SER A 25 3.44 -23.21 -0.39
N THR A 26 2.33 -22.47 -0.23
CA THR A 26 0.99 -23.06 -0.41
C THR A 26 0.50 -22.96 -1.85
N GLN A 27 -0.16 -24.02 -2.33
CA GLN A 27 -0.93 -23.99 -3.57
C GLN A 27 -2.41 -23.66 -3.33
N ASP A 28 -2.85 -23.62 -2.07
CA ASP A 28 -4.23 -23.28 -1.72
C ASP A 28 -4.48 -21.77 -1.88
N VAL A 29 -5.36 -21.42 -2.82
CA VAL A 29 -5.73 -20.04 -3.14
C VAL A 29 -6.35 -19.32 -1.95
N ARG A 30 -7.13 -20.01 -1.11
CA ARG A 30 -7.75 -19.43 0.08
C ARG A 30 -6.70 -19.06 1.13
N GLU A 31 -5.74 -19.95 1.38
CA GLU A 31 -4.64 -19.67 2.31
C GLU A 31 -3.73 -18.55 1.80
N LYS A 32 -3.47 -18.54 0.49
CA LYS A 32 -2.71 -17.47 -0.17
C LYS A 32 -3.41 -16.12 0.01
N ASN A 33 -4.71 -16.05 -0.27
CA ASN A 33 -5.51 -14.83 -0.12
C ASN A 33 -5.58 -14.35 1.34
N ALA A 34 -5.72 -15.28 2.30
CA ALA A 34 -5.68 -14.94 3.72
C ALA A 34 -4.31 -14.35 4.14
N SER A 35 -3.22 -14.89 3.60
CA SER A 35 -1.85 -14.42 3.87
C SER A 35 -1.61 -13.03 3.25
N ILE A 36 -2.09 -12.80 2.02
CA ILE A 36 -2.07 -11.46 1.40
C ILE A 36 -2.81 -10.45 2.27
N TYR A 37 -4.02 -10.79 2.71
CA TYR A 37 -4.82 -9.89 3.54
C TYR A 37 -4.13 -9.56 4.87
N ALA A 38 -3.54 -10.55 5.54
CA ALA A 38 -2.78 -10.34 6.78
C ALA A 38 -1.58 -9.40 6.58
N LEU A 39 -0.83 -9.58 5.48
CA LEU A 39 0.30 -8.72 5.14
C LEU A 39 -0.13 -7.29 4.82
N MET A 40 -1.19 -7.11 4.03
CA MET A 40 -1.73 -5.77 3.74
C MET A 40 -2.18 -5.04 5.01
N GLN A 41 -2.77 -5.74 5.98
CA GLN A 41 -3.16 -5.15 7.26
C GLN A 41 -1.94 -4.70 8.08
N GLU A 42 -0.90 -5.54 8.16
CA GLU A 42 0.31 -5.19 8.90
C GLU A 42 1.05 -4.01 8.27
N ALA A 43 1.15 -3.99 6.93
CA ALA A 43 1.69 -2.86 6.18
C ALA A 43 0.94 -1.55 6.49
N GLN A 44 -0.40 -1.62 6.53
CA GLN A 44 -1.22 -0.45 6.86
C GLN A 44 -1.04 -0.01 8.32
N ARG A 45 -0.94 -0.95 9.25
CA ARG A 45 -0.68 -0.66 10.67
C ARG A 45 0.66 0.05 10.85
N LEU A 46 1.71 -0.44 10.21
CA LEU A 46 3.03 0.19 10.19
C LEU A 46 2.97 1.60 9.58
N THR A 47 2.18 1.76 8.51
CA THR A 47 1.96 3.06 7.85
C THR A 47 1.30 4.10 8.77
N ARG A 48 0.37 3.67 9.62
CA ARG A 48 -0.36 4.51 10.57
C ARG A 48 0.37 4.73 11.89
N SER A 49 1.51 4.06 12.11
CA SER A 49 2.29 4.23 13.33
C SER A 49 2.99 5.60 13.36
N GLY A 50 3.24 6.13 14.57
CA GLY A 50 3.98 7.39 14.75
C GLY A 50 5.42 7.37 14.21
N ASN A 51 5.94 6.20 13.82
CA ASN A 51 7.27 5.99 13.25
C ASN A 51 7.22 5.66 11.75
N PHE A 52 6.21 6.17 11.02
CA PHE A 52 6.00 5.90 9.59
C PHE A 52 7.28 5.92 8.75
N MET A 53 8.09 6.97 8.88
CA MET A 53 9.32 7.12 8.08
C MET A 53 10.33 6.01 8.35
N LYS A 54 10.47 5.57 9.61
CA LYS A 54 11.34 4.44 9.98
C LYS A 54 10.82 3.11 9.40
N ASN A 55 9.51 2.99 9.24
CA ASN A 55 8.87 1.75 8.78
C ASN A 55 8.64 1.73 7.27
N ALA A 56 8.94 2.82 6.53
CA ALA A 56 8.60 2.94 5.11
C ALA A 56 9.23 1.82 4.26
N ASP A 57 10.49 1.46 4.53
CA ASP A 57 11.18 0.39 3.80
C ASP A 57 10.60 -0.99 4.12
N GLN A 58 10.24 -1.23 5.39
CA GLN A 58 9.56 -2.46 5.78
C GLN A 58 8.19 -2.59 5.10
N VAL A 59 7.40 -1.52 5.09
CA VAL A 59 6.10 -1.48 4.42
C VAL A 59 6.24 -1.71 2.92
N ARG A 60 7.27 -1.10 2.29
CA ARG A 60 7.58 -1.33 0.87
C ARG A 60 7.90 -2.80 0.61
N GLY A 61 8.73 -3.41 1.44
CA GLY A 61 9.06 -4.84 1.36
C GLY A 61 7.85 -5.75 1.44
N ILE A 62 6.90 -5.45 2.34
CA ILE A 62 5.64 -6.22 2.47
C ILE A 62 4.82 -6.13 1.17
N TYR A 63 4.59 -4.92 0.64
CA TYR A 63 3.82 -4.79 -0.61
C TYR A 63 4.55 -5.44 -1.80
N SER A 64 5.88 -5.37 -1.86
CA SER A 64 6.65 -6.09 -2.87
C SER A 64 6.44 -7.61 -2.78
N GLN A 65 6.45 -8.20 -1.59
CA GLN A 65 6.18 -9.63 -1.42
C GLN A 65 4.75 -10.01 -1.84
N VAL A 66 3.76 -9.18 -1.50
CA VAL A 66 2.38 -9.37 -1.97
C VAL A 66 2.32 -9.35 -3.49
N LEU A 67 2.98 -8.39 -4.14
CA LEU A 67 2.99 -8.25 -5.60
C LEU A 67 3.81 -9.34 -6.31
N THR A 68 4.82 -9.92 -5.66
CA THR A 68 5.51 -11.11 -6.16
C THR A 68 4.57 -12.32 -6.16
N ALA A 69 3.78 -12.48 -5.09
CA ALA A 69 2.84 -13.59 -4.98
C ALA A 69 1.60 -13.41 -5.87
N ASP A 70 1.09 -12.19 -5.98
CA ASP A 70 -0.06 -11.81 -6.79
C ASP A 70 0.23 -10.51 -7.57
N PRO A 71 0.80 -10.64 -8.78
CA PRO A 71 1.13 -9.48 -9.63
C PRO A 71 -0.09 -8.69 -10.10
N ASN A 72 -1.29 -9.24 -9.97
CA ASN A 72 -2.56 -8.60 -10.35
C ASN A 72 -3.29 -8.01 -9.12
N ASN A 73 -2.61 -7.84 -7.99
CA ASN A 73 -3.20 -7.23 -6.81
C ASN A 73 -3.30 -5.70 -6.93
N ALA A 74 -4.38 -5.19 -7.53
CA ALA A 74 -4.59 -3.75 -7.67
C ALA A 74 -4.56 -3.01 -6.33
N GLY A 75 -5.06 -3.62 -5.26
CA GLY A 75 -5.05 -3.03 -3.92
C GLY A 75 -3.63 -2.78 -3.39
N ALA A 76 -2.73 -3.75 -3.56
CA ALA A 76 -1.34 -3.60 -3.16
C ALA A 76 -0.63 -2.51 -3.97
N TYR A 77 -0.89 -2.38 -5.27
CA TYR A 77 -0.38 -1.26 -6.06
C TYR A 77 -0.89 0.10 -5.57
N VAL A 78 -2.17 0.23 -5.23
CA VAL A 78 -2.74 1.48 -4.68
C VAL A 78 -2.09 1.85 -3.35
N GLU A 79 -1.92 0.90 -2.43
CA GLU A 79 -1.30 1.20 -1.14
C GLU A 79 0.21 1.48 -1.26
N LEU A 80 0.92 0.79 -2.15
CA LEU A 80 2.31 1.09 -2.45
C LEU A 80 2.48 2.46 -3.12
N ALA A 81 1.53 2.87 -3.97
CA ALA A 81 1.50 4.21 -4.52
C ALA A 81 1.34 5.28 -3.44
N LYS A 82 0.37 5.08 -2.53
CA LYS A 82 0.14 5.98 -1.39
C LYS A 82 1.38 6.09 -0.50
N LEU A 83 2.04 4.97 -0.20
CA LEU A 83 3.31 4.97 0.54
C LEU A 83 4.34 5.87 -0.14
N ASN A 84 4.64 5.61 -1.42
CA ASN A 84 5.67 6.35 -2.15
C ASN A 84 5.34 7.85 -2.25
N LEU A 85 4.09 8.19 -2.53
CA LEU A 85 3.63 9.57 -2.59
C LEU A 85 3.72 10.27 -1.23
N LYS A 86 3.40 9.58 -0.13
CA LYS A 86 3.54 10.12 1.22
C LYS A 86 4.99 10.34 1.61
N VAL A 87 5.88 9.40 1.31
CA VAL A 87 7.33 9.54 1.54
C VAL A 87 7.90 10.69 0.70
N SER A 88 7.49 10.83 -0.57
CA SER A 88 7.96 11.93 -1.43
C SER A 88 7.61 13.33 -0.91
N GLN A 89 6.55 13.44 -0.09
CA GLN A 89 6.10 14.72 0.50
C GLN A 89 6.67 14.98 1.88
N ALA A 90 7.27 13.97 2.53
CA ALA A 90 7.85 14.13 3.85
C ALA A 90 8.97 15.17 3.80
N THR A 91 9.00 16.07 4.77
CA THR A 91 9.95 17.20 4.85
C THR A 91 11.42 16.75 4.80
N ALA A 92 11.73 15.54 5.28
CA ALA A 92 13.07 14.95 5.20
C ALA A 92 13.54 14.57 3.77
N TYR A 93 12.62 14.54 2.79
CA TYR A 93 12.86 14.11 1.41
C TYR A 93 12.62 15.21 0.37
N LYS A 94 11.92 16.29 0.75
CA LYS A 94 11.33 17.26 -0.19
C LYS A 94 12.32 17.97 -1.11
N GLU A 95 13.60 18.03 -0.74
CA GLU A 95 14.66 18.70 -1.53
C GLU A 95 15.62 17.73 -2.24
N LYS A 96 15.29 16.43 -2.29
CA LYS A 96 16.16 15.41 -2.87
C LYS A 96 15.58 14.85 -4.17
N ALA A 97 16.47 14.51 -5.11
CA ALA A 97 16.11 13.80 -6.35
C ALA A 97 15.24 12.53 -6.09
N GLU A 98 15.43 11.92 -4.92
CA GLU A 98 14.69 10.76 -4.45
C GLU A 98 13.18 11.01 -4.27
N ALA A 99 12.75 12.21 -3.89
CA ALA A 99 11.33 12.54 -3.81
C ALA A 99 10.65 12.52 -5.19
N SER A 100 11.33 13.00 -6.23
CA SER A 100 10.82 12.94 -7.60
C SER A 100 10.70 11.50 -8.08
N ASN A 101 11.71 10.67 -7.82
CA ASN A 101 11.67 9.24 -8.15
C ASN A 101 10.52 8.52 -7.42
N LEU A 102 10.33 8.76 -6.13
CA LEU A 102 9.22 8.18 -5.36
C LEU A 102 7.86 8.64 -5.89
N LYS A 103 7.71 9.92 -6.25
CA LYS A 103 6.48 10.43 -6.89
C LYS A 103 6.21 9.70 -8.20
N ALA A 104 7.22 9.56 -9.06
CA ALA A 104 7.12 8.85 -10.34
C ALA A 104 6.72 7.38 -10.13
N GLN A 105 7.38 6.67 -9.22
CA GLN A 105 7.02 5.29 -8.86
C GLN A 105 5.59 5.19 -8.31
N GLY A 106 5.15 6.17 -7.52
CA GLY A 106 3.76 6.25 -7.06
C GLY A 106 2.76 6.32 -8.20
N ILE A 107 3.02 7.17 -9.20
CA ILE A 107 2.20 7.29 -10.40
C ILE A 107 2.21 5.99 -11.22
N THR A 108 3.38 5.36 -11.41
CA THR A 108 3.49 4.07 -12.12
C THR A 108 2.66 2.98 -11.45
N ASN A 109 2.67 2.91 -10.12
CA ASN A 109 1.84 1.94 -9.39
C ASN A 109 0.35 2.22 -9.56
N LEU A 110 -0.09 3.49 -9.57
CA LEU A 110 -1.48 3.84 -9.89
C LEU A 110 -1.88 3.44 -11.31
N GLN A 111 -0.99 3.63 -12.29
CA GLN A 111 -1.23 3.20 -13.67
C GLN A 111 -1.44 1.68 -13.75
N LYS A 112 -0.61 0.89 -13.05
CA LYS A 112 -0.79 -0.57 -12.96
C LYS A 112 -2.11 -0.94 -12.31
N ALA A 113 -2.46 -0.32 -11.18
CA ALA A 113 -3.75 -0.55 -10.52
C ALA A 113 -4.93 -0.24 -11.43
N LYS A 114 -4.87 0.90 -12.16
CA LYS A 114 -5.88 1.28 -13.15
C LYS A 114 -6.05 0.19 -14.21
N SER A 115 -4.96 -0.28 -14.83
CA SER A 115 -5.03 -1.32 -15.86
C SER A 115 -5.64 -2.63 -15.34
N ILE A 116 -5.35 -3.01 -14.10
CA ILE A 116 -5.97 -4.19 -13.47
C ILE A 116 -7.46 -3.95 -13.22
N TYR A 117 -7.86 -2.77 -12.73
CA TYR A 117 -9.28 -2.44 -12.56
C TYR A 117 -10.04 -2.44 -13.89
N GLU A 118 -9.44 -1.95 -14.97
CA GLU A 118 -10.01 -2.02 -16.32
C GLU A 118 -10.18 -3.47 -16.77
N ALA A 119 -9.15 -4.30 -16.63
CA ALA A 119 -9.18 -5.71 -17.01
C ALA A 119 -10.19 -6.55 -16.20
N THR A 120 -10.52 -6.13 -14.97
CA THR A 120 -11.45 -6.82 -14.07
C THR A 120 -12.87 -6.24 -14.11
N GLY A 121 -13.14 -5.25 -14.97
CA GLY A 121 -14.45 -4.62 -15.09
C GLY A 121 -14.82 -3.68 -13.93
N LEU A 122 -13.87 -3.33 -13.06
CA LEU A 122 -14.06 -2.39 -11.95
C LEU A 122 -13.89 -0.94 -12.43
N THR A 123 -14.75 -0.54 -13.36
CA THR A 123 -14.67 0.74 -14.11
C THR A 123 -14.66 1.97 -13.20
N ASP A 124 -15.45 1.99 -12.12
CA ASP A 124 -15.47 3.10 -11.16
C ASP A 124 -14.12 3.28 -10.47
N LYS A 125 -13.47 2.18 -10.06
CA LYS A 125 -12.13 2.23 -9.45
C LYS A 125 -11.08 2.65 -10.46
N ALA A 126 -11.18 2.22 -11.72
CA ALA A 126 -10.31 2.67 -12.79
C ALA A 126 -10.43 4.18 -13.04
N ALA A 127 -11.65 4.70 -13.15
CA ALA A 127 -11.93 6.12 -13.34
C ALA A 127 -11.42 6.96 -12.15
N GLN A 128 -11.66 6.49 -10.92
CA GLN A 128 -11.14 7.12 -9.71
C GLN A 128 -9.60 7.14 -9.68
N THR A 129 -8.96 6.04 -10.10
CA THR A 129 -7.50 5.94 -10.20
C THR A 129 -6.95 6.92 -11.24
N GLN A 130 -7.62 7.05 -12.39
CA GLN A 130 -7.27 8.03 -13.42
C GLN A 130 -7.39 9.46 -12.90
N LYS A 131 -8.45 9.76 -12.14
CA LYS A 131 -8.64 11.08 -11.54
C LYS A 131 -7.52 11.42 -10.57
N VAL A 132 -7.13 10.51 -9.66
CA VAL A 132 -6.05 10.82 -8.71
C VAL A 132 -4.70 11.02 -9.41
N ILE A 133 -4.42 10.29 -10.50
CA ILE A 133 -3.23 10.54 -11.34
C ILE A 133 -3.28 11.96 -11.93
N ALA A 134 -4.43 12.38 -12.47
CA ALA A 134 -4.60 13.72 -13.00
C ALA A 134 -4.44 14.80 -11.91
N ASP A 135 -5.01 14.60 -10.72
CA ASP A 135 -4.88 15.51 -9.58
C ASP A 135 -3.39 15.65 -9.16
N ILE A 136 -2.63 14.55 -9.10
CA ILE A 136 -1.19 14.55 -8.76
C ILE A 136 -0.35 15.32 -9.80
N ASN A 137 -0.66 15.14 -11.08
CA ASN A 137 0.05 15.80 -12.18
C ASN A 137 -0.34 17.29 -12.32
N GLY A 138 -1.60 17.63 -12.02
CA GLY A 138 -2.10 19.00 -11.98
C GLY A 138 -1.68 19.80 -10.75
N GLY A 139 -0.87 19.21 -9.85
CA GLY A 139 -0.38 19.90 -8.65
C GLY A 139 -1.45 20.13 -7.58
N ILE A 140 -2.57 19.39 -7.65
CA ILE A 140 -3.61 19.45 -6.62
C ILE A 140 -3.02 19.00 -5.28
N ALA A 141 -3.34 19.73 -4.21
CA ALA A 141 -2.84 19.43 -2.88
C ALA A 141 -3.25 18.02 -2.41
N SER A 142 -2.35 17.33 -1.70
CA SER A 142 -2.48 15.89 -1.43
C SER A 142 -3.65 15.49 -0.54
N TYR A 143 -4.13 16.38 0.33
CA TYR A 143 -5.34 16.15 1.12
C TYR A 143 -6.62 16.04 0.26
N ASN A 144 -6.58 16.53 -0.99
CA ASN A 144 -7.68 16.40 -1.95
C ASN A 144 -7.64 15.09 -2.74
N TRP A 145 -6.50 14.39 -2.78
CA TRP A 145 -6.38 13.13 -3.52
C TRP A 145 -7.30 12.05 -2.96
N CYS A 146 -8.02 11.37 -3.84
CA CYS A 146 -9.11 10.46 -3.49
C CYS A 146 -8.82 9.10 -4.13
N PHE A 147 -8.06 8.26 -3.42
CA PHE A 147 -7.63 6.95 -3.90
C PHE A 147 -8.77 5.94 -3.82
N PRO A 148 -8.84 4.95 -4.74
CA PRO A 148 -9.79 3.85 -4.59
C PRO A 148 -9.56 3.09 -3.28
N THR A 149 -10.66 2.72 -2.62
CA THR A 149 -10.59 1.92 -1.40
C THR A 149 -10.03 0.53 -1.70
N THR A 150 -9.19 0.04 -0.80
CA THR A 150 -8.67 -1.33 -0.79
C THR A 150 -9.29 -2.11 0.36
N PRO A 151 -9.13 -3.46 0.42
CA PRO A 151 -9.65 -4.25 1.53
C PRO A 151 -9.18 -3.77 2.91
N VAL A 152 -8.03 -3.07 2.98
CA VAL A 152 -7.49 -2.55 4.23
C VAL A 152 -7.78 -1.05 4.43
N SER A 153 -7.95 -0.26 3.37
CA SER A 153 -8.26 1.18 3.48
C SER A 153 -9.74 1.54 3.38
N SER A 154 -10.63 0.57 3.27
CA SER A 154 -12.07 0.81 3.34
C SER A 154 -12.48 1.34 4.73
N VAL A 155 -13.10 2.53 4.75
CA VAL A 155 -13.80 3.07 5.91
C VAL A 155 -15.29 3.01 5.60
N PRO A 156 -16.15 2.48 6.49
CA PRO A 156 -17.59 2.43 6.26
C PRO A 156 -18.14 3.81 5.85
N GLY A 157 -18.86 3.86 4.73
CA GLY A 157 -19.43 5.10 4.19
C GLY A 157 -18.49 5.97 3.36
N SER A 158 -17.19 5.64 3.25
CA SER A 158 -16.26 6.37 2.37
C SER A 158 -16.05 5.65 1.04
N ASN A 159 -16.24 6.36 -0.06
CA ASN A 159 -15.91 5.90 -1.41
C ASN A 159 -14.44 6.13 -1.79
N CYS A 160 -13.63 6.76 -0.92
CA CYS A 160 -12.21 6.92 -1.16
C CYS A 160 -11.32 6.98 0.08
N SER A 161 -10.06 6.59 -0.10
CA SER A 161 -9.00 6.72 0.89
C SER A 161 -8.22 8.00 0.62
N LYS A 162 -7.95 8.78 1.67
CA LYS A 162 -7.03 9.91 1.65
C LYS A 162 -5.60 9.48 1.98
N LEU A 163 -4.62 10.38 1.76
CA LEU A 163 -3.21 10.20 2.09
C LEU A 163 -2.93 10.40 3.59
#